data_AF-A0A6I1VTA5-F1
#
_entry.id   AF-A0A6I1VTA5-F1
#
_cell.length_a   1.000
_cell.length_b   1.000
_cell.length_c   1.000
_cell.angle_alpha   90.00
_cell.angle_beta   90.00
_cell.angle_gamma   90.00
#
_symmetry.space_group_name_H-M   'P 1'
#
loop_
_entity.id
_entity.type
_entity.pdbx_description
1 polymer ?
#
loop_
_entity_poly.entity_id
_entity_poly.type
_entity_poly.pdbx_seq_one_letter_code
_entity_poly.pdbx_strand_id
1 'polypeptide(L)'
;GGGTVTPGTAAVPGKLDSDTSININGQEVAFKKDDDMAAVAKAINDANTASKTGVSASLNSDGRLQLTSSDGKAIKLANGDAATGGSGALAKVGLSTGSTDAKLGAATSLILNGTEVKFNSGSTLADVVSSINSASTGVTASLDKDGGLKLFSTKDITIADGSAGTGLSTLGLTDAAKSTTAVKTESSVADLSILKADDAQKTIQALGDAIAQIDTQRAALGAVQNRFDSTVANLQSISENSTAALGRVQDT
;
A
#
# COMPACT_ATOMS: atom_id res chain seq x y z
N GLY A 1 10.06 2.10 15.77
CA GLY A 1 11.23 1.27 16.08
C GLY A 1 11.46 0.33 14.91
N GLY A 2 12.61 0.44 14.25
CA GLY A 2 12.95 -0.33 13.05
C GLY A 2 13.20 -1.80 13.34
N GLY A 3 12.83 -2.67 12.39
CA GLY A 3 13.07 -4.11 12.48
C GLY A 3 14.55 -4.42 12.67
N THR A 4 14.87 -5.15 13.73
CA THR A 4 16.22 -5.62 14.00
C THR A 4 16.39 -7.00 13.36
N VAL A 5 17.41 -7.16 12.51
CA VAL A 5 17.90 -8.49 12.15
C VAL A 5 18.48 -9.15 13.41
N THR A 6 18.00 -10.35 13.72
CA THR A 6 18.50 -11.16 14.83
C THR A 6 19.95 -11.58 14.53
N PRO A 7 20.89 -11.49 15.49
CA PRO A 7 22.24 -11.97 15.27
C PRO A 7 22.23 -13.49 15.02
N GLY A 8 22.88 -13.93 13.95
CA GLY A 8 23.41 -15.29 13.89
C GLY A 8 24.52 -15.48 14.93
N THR A 9 25.01 -16.71 15.10
CA THR A 9 26.09 -17.08 16.03
C THR A 9 27.16 -15.99 16.12
N ALA A 10 27.50 -15.59 17.35
CA ALA A 10 28.27 -14.38 17.66
C ALA A 10 29.49 -14.17 16.74
N ALA A 11 29.61 -12.97 16.16
CA ALA A 11 30.88 -12.51 15.62
C ALA A 11 31.93 -12.64 16.72
N VAL A 12 33.01 -13.37 16.42
CA VAL A 12 34.18 -13.39 17.28
C VAL A 12 34.71 -11.95 17.32
N PRO A 13 34.98 -11.36 18.51
CA PRO A 13 35.68 -10.09 18.59
C PRO A 13 37.04 -10.25 17.89
N GLY A 14 37.18 -9.67 16.70
CA GLY A 14 38.34 -9.89 15.86
C GLY A 14 38.31 -9.00 14.62
N LYS A 15 39.50 -8.73 14.08
CA LYS A 15 39.65 -8.04 12.81
C LYS A 15 39.33 -8.98 11.66
N LEU A 16 38.91 -8.45 10.51
CA LEU A 16 38.69 -9.24 9.30
C LEU A 16 39.99 -9.95 8.87
N ASP A 17 39.86 -11.23 8.51
CA ASP A 17 40.99 -12.07 8.11
C ASP A 17 41.45 -11.82 6.66
N SER A 18 40.54 -11.35 5.81
CA SER A 18 40.73 -11.04 4.39
C SER A 18 39.91 -9.83 3.96
N ASP A 19 40.22 -9.26 2.80
CA ASP A 19 39.30 -8.38 2.07
C ASP A 19 37.99 -9.15 1.79
N THR A 20 36.86 -8.45 1.89
CA THR A 20 35.53 -9.02 1.63
C THR A 20 34.52 -7.90 1.35
N SER A 21 33.27 -8.25 1.00
CA SER A 21 32.22 -7.26 0.75
C SER A 21 30.84 -7.83 1.07
N ILE A 22 29.91 -6.96 1.44
CA ILE A 22 28.49 -7.30 1.61
C ILE A 22 27.63 -6.45 0.68
N ASN A 23 26.47 -6.95 0.30
CA ASN A 23 25.48 -6.17 -0.43
C ASN A 23 24.40 -5.68 0.54
N ILE A 24 24.19 -4.36 0.55
CA ILE A 24 23.14 -3.68 1.32
C ILE A 24 22.25 -2.95 0.33
N ASN A 25 20.97 -3.33 0.27
CA ASN A 25 19.97 -2.69 -0.60
C ASN A 25 20.41 -2.58 -2.08
N GLY A 26 21.12 -3.59 -2.58
CA GLY A 26 21.62 -3.65 -3.96
C GLY A 26 23.00 -3.04 -4.15
N GLN A 27 23.57 -2.35 -3.14
CA GLN A 27 24.87 -1.71 -3.20
C GLN A 27 25.94 -2.56 -2.52
N GLU A 28 27.07 -2.75 -3.20
CA GLU A 28 28.21 -3.46 -2.62
C GLU A 28 29.02 -2.53 -1.71
N VAL A 29 29.31 -3.00 -0.50
CA VAL A 29 30.13 -2.32 0.50
C VAL A 29 31.34 -3.21 0.78
N ALA A 30 32.52 -2.73 0.41
CA ALA A 30 33.78 -3.45 0.57
C ALA A 30 34.44 -3.14 1.92
N PHE A 31 35.07 -4.16 2.50
CA PHE A 31 35.84 -4.11 3.73
C PHE A 31 37.24 -4.68 3.48
N LYS A 32 38.22 -4.18 4.23
CA LYS A 32 39.61 -4.59 4.09
C LYS A 32 40.02 -5.58 5.16
N LYS A 33 41.01 -6.40 4.81
CA LYS A 33 41.75 -7.19 5.78
C LYS A 33 42.18 -6.30 6.94
N ASP A 34 42.08 -6.83 8.15
CA ASP A 34 42.43 -6.21 9.42
C ASP A 34 41.50 -5.07 9.90
N ASP A 35 40.39 -4.79 9.20
CA ASP A 35 39.32 -3.92 9.68
C ASP A 35 38.65 -4.54 10.92
N ASP A 36 38.43 -3.74 11.96
CA ASP A 36 37.60 -4.13 13.10
C ASP A 36 36.12 -3.78 12.87
N MET A 37 35.24 -4.17 13.80
CA MET A 37 33.80 -3.91 13.66
C MET A 37 33.45 -2.41 13.65
N ALA A 38 34.31 -1.54 14.21
CA ALA A 38 34.11 -0.09 14.14
C ALA A 38 34.45 0.45 12.75
N ALA A 39 35.53 -0.05 12.14
CA ALA A 39 35.88 0.23 10.75
C ALA A 39 34.81 -0.28 9.77
N VAL A 40 34.27 -1.49 10.00
CA VAL A 40 33.15 -2.04 9.22
C VAL A 40 31.90 -1.16 9.34
N ALA A 41 31.52 -0.75 10.56
CA ALA A 41 30.39 0.15 10.78
C ALA A 41 30.61 1.50 10.05
N LYS A 42 31.83 2.04 10.11
CA LYS A 42 32.19 3.27 9.39
C LYS A 42 32.06 3.08 7.87
N ALA A 43 32.56 2.00 7.31
CA ALA A 43 32.46 1.72 5.87
C ALA A 43 31.00 1.62 5.39
N ILE A 44 30.10 1.01 6.18
CA ILE A 44 28.67 0.99 5.88
C ILE A 44 28.07 2.40 5.87
N ASN A 45 28.41 3.23 6.87
CA ASN A 45 27.92 4.61 6.95
C ASN A 45 28.47 5.50 5.83
N ASP A 46 29.74 5.33 5.46
CA ASP A 46 30.35 6.02 4.33
C ASP A 46 29.67 5.61 3.00
N ALA A 47 29.38 4.32 2.82
CA ALA A 47 28.63 3.82 1.67
C ALA A 47 27.19 4.35 1.63
N ASN A 48 26.53 4.54 2.79
CA ASN A 48 25.22 5.20 2.84
C ASN A 48 25.32 6.66 2.38
N THR A 49 26.40 7.35 2.72
CA THR A 49 26.62 8.74 2.29
C THR A 49 26.83 8.82 0.78
N ALA A 50 27.67 7.94 0.22
CA ALA A 50 28.08 7.92 -1.18
C ALA A 50 27.03 7.32 -2.13
N SER A 51 26.49 6.15 -1.79
CA SER A 51 25.63 5.33 -2.65
C SER A 51 24.19 5.23 -2.16
N LYS A 52 23.82 5.97 -1.10
CA LYS A 52 22.45 6.08 -0.55
C LYS A 52 21.82 4.72 -0.29
N THR A 53 22.55 3.85 0.41
CA THR A 53 22.06 2.52 0.80
C THR A 53 20.81 2.58 1.69
N GLY A 54 20.56 3.71 2.35
CA GLY A 54 19.44 3.90 3.27
C GLY A 54 19.69 3.33 4.67
N VAL A 55 20.90 2.84 4.95
CA VAL A 55 21.22 2.06 6.16
C VAL A 55 22.36 2.70 6.94
N SER A 56 22.16 2.87 8.24
CA SER A 56 23.21 3.28 9.18
C SER A 56 23.63 2.09 10.04
N ALA A 57 24.91 2.00 10.36
CA ALA A 57 25.48 0.97 11.22
C ALA A 57 26.08 1.56 12.49
N SER A 58 25.92 0.86 13.60
CA SER A 58 26.50 1.17 14.91
C SER A 58 26.91 -0.11 15.62
N LEU A 59 27.67 0.00 16.72
CA LEU A 59 27.96 -1.12 17.59
C LEU A 59 27.06 -1.06 18.82
N ASN A 60 26.45 -2.18 19.19
CA ASN A 60 25.75 -2.29 20.46
C ASN A 60 26.73 -2.44 21.64
N SER A 61 26.21 -2.50 22.87
CA SER A 61 27.00 -2.65 24.10
C SER A 61 27.90 -3.88 24.10
N ASP A 62 27.58 -4.89 23.29
CA ASP A 62 28.31 -6.15 23.19
C ASP A 62 29.34 -6.14 22.04
N GLY A 63 29.55 -4.98 21.39
CA GLY A 63 30.48 -4.83 20.27
C GLY A 63 29.98 -5.45 18.96
N ARG A 64 28.69 -5.77 18.84
CA ARG A 64 28.09 -6.34 17.62
C ARG A 64 27.50 -5.26 16.74
N LEU A 65 27.57 -5.48 15.43
CA LEU A 65 26.96 -4.61 14.44
C LEU A 65 25.43 -4.58 14.58
N GLN A 66 24.90 -3.38 14.70
CA GLN A 66 23.48 -3.06 14.66
C GLN A 66 23.22 -2.14 13.48
N LEU A 67 22.38 -2.60 12.55
CA LEU A 67 21.99 -1.86 11.36
C LEU A 67 20.59 -1.27 11.57
N THR A 68 20.42 -0.01 11.20
CA THR A 68 19.16 0.74 11.30
C THR A 68 18.84 1.37 9.96
N SER A 69 17.60 1.24 9.50
CA SER A 69 17.15 1.97 8.31
C SER A 69 17.00 3.45 8.68
N SER A 70 17.68 4.29 7.91
CA SER A 70 17.65 5.76 8.03
C SER A 70 16.54 6.40 7.20
N ASP A 71 16.05 5.68 6.18
CA ASP A 71 15.04 6.15 5.22
C ASP A 71 13.67 5.49 5.43
N GLY A 72 13.52 4.66 6.47
CA GLY A 72 12.30 3.91 6.72
C GLY A 72 11.98 2.86 5.66
N LYS A 73 12.96 2.40 4.86
CA LYS A 73 12.82 1.28 3.93
C LYS A 73 13.38 -0.03 4.53
N ALA A 74 12.98 -1.14 3.93
CA ALA A 74 13.51 -2.45 4.27
C ALA A 74 15.04 -2.49 4.13
N ILE A 75 15.73 -3.17 5.05
CA ILE A 75 17.16 -3.49 4.90
C ILE A 75 17.27 -4.87 4.27
N LYS A 76 17.75 -4.93 3.02
CA LYS A 76 18.07 -6.17 2.32
C LYS A 76 19.56 -6.43 2.42
N LEU A 77 19.91 -7.60 2.94
CA LEU A 77 21.28 -8.05 3.15
C LEU A 77 21.56 -9.30 2.33
N ALA A 78 22.62 -9.22 1.53
CA ALA A 78 23.20 -10.37 0.84
C ALA A 78 24.73 -10.35 0.99
N ASN A 79 25.35 -11.49 0.73
CA ASN A 79 26.80 -11.55 0.55
C ASN A 79 27.21 -10.68 -0.65
N GLY A 80 28.41 -10.12 -0.61
CA GLY A 80 28.97 -9.39 -1.74
C GLY A 80 29.37 -10.31 -2.89
N ASP A 81 29.93 -9.73 -3.95
CA ASP A 81 30.29 -10.50 -5.13
C ASP A 81 31.34 -11.58 -4.80
N ALA A 82 31.15 -12.79 -5.33
CA ALA A 82 32.09 -13.87 -5.16
C ALA A 82 33.46 -13.52 -5.78
N ALA A 83 33.48 -12.72 -6.85
CA ALA A 83 34.72 -12.28 -7.51
C ALA A 83 35.55 -11.32 -6.64
N THR A 84 34.93 -10.63 -5.69
CA THR A 84 35.59 -9.71 -4.74
C THR A 84 35.83 -10.33 -3.37
N GLY A 85 35.59 -11.64 -3.21
CA GLY A 85 35.73 -12.35 -1.93
C GLY A 85 34.54 -12.15 -0.98
N GLY A 86 33.38 -11.71 -1.51
CA GLY A 86 32.14 -11.48 -0.77
C GLY A 86 31.39 -12.75 -0.35
N SER A 87 31.78 -13.93 -0.84
CA SER A 87 31.20 -15.22 -0.45
C SER A 87 31.33 -15.45 1.06
N GLY A 88 30.20 -15.53 1.77
CA GLY A 88 30.17 -15.73 3.23
C GLY A 88 30.53 -14.49 4.07
N ALA A 89 30.67 -13.32 3.45
CA ALA A 89 31.06 -12.08 4.11
C ALA A 89 30.14 -11.68 5.27
N LEU A 90 28.83 -11.90 5.14
CA LEU A 90 27.87 -11.56 6.20
C LEU A 90 28.19 -12.31 7.49
N ALA A 91 28.56 -13.59 7.41
CA ALA A 91 28.93 -14.37 8.59
C ALA A 91 30.20 -13.84 9.25
N LYS A 92 31.18 -13.34 8.46
CA LYS A 92 32.42 -12.75 8.97
C LYS A 92 32.16 -11.48 9.79
N VAL A 93 31.10 -10.75 9.48
CA VAL A 93 30.68 -9.55 10.21
C VAL A 93 29.55 -9.82 11.23
N GLY A 94 29.20 -11.09 11.47
CA GLY A 94 28.17 -11.48 12.44
C GLY A 94 26.73 -11.19 12.01
N LEU A 95 26.50 -11.01 10.71
CA LEU A 95 25.19 -10.83 10.11
C LEU A 95 24.73 -12.11 9.42
N SER A 96 23.45 -12.17 9.07
CA SER A 96 22.86 -13.23 8.27
C SER A 96 22.14 -12.61 7.07
N THR A 97 22.03 -13.35 5.97
CA THR A 97 21.23 -12.93 4.82
C THR A 97 19.78 -12.76 5.22
N GLY A 98 19.12 -11.73 4.72
CA GLY A 98 17.71 -11.52 5.01
C GLY A 98 17.22 -10.14 4.62
N SER A 99 15.90 -9.96 4.68
CA SER A 99 15.26 -8.66 4.57
C SER A 99 14.58 -8.35 5.90
N THR A 100 14.74 -7.13 6.39
CA THR A 100 13.87 -6.60 7.45
C THR A 100 12.71 -5.87 6.81
N ASP A 101 11.52 -5.95 7.42
CA ASP A 101 10.44 -5.04 7.05
C ASP A 101 10.65 -3.70 7.74
N ALA A 102 10.52 -2.62 6.97
CA ALA A 102 10.37 -1.30 7.54
C ALA A 102 9.12 -1.25 8.42
N LYS A 103 9.25 -0.63 9.59
CA LYS A 103 8.18 -0.51 10.57
C LYS A 103 7.98 0.93 10.98
N LEU A 104 6.74 1.31 11.22
CA LEU A 104 6.39 2.64 11.70
C LEU A 104 7.11 2.94 13.03
N GLY A 105 7.71 4.13 13.09
CA GLY A 105 8.43 4.66 14.25
C GLY A 105 7.55 4.79 15.49
N ALA A 106 6.36 5.33 15.25
CA ALA A 106 5.31 5.63 16.22
C ALA A 106 3.94 5.36 15.58
N ALA A 107 2.88 5.36 16.39
CA ALA A 107 1.52 5.31 15.85
C ALA A 107 1.20 6.59 15.07
N THR A 108 0.47 6.45 13.96
CA THR A 108 0.07 7.57 13.11
C THR A 108 -1.23 7.24 12.37
N SER A 109 -1.71 8.14 11.51
CA SER A 109 -3.00 7.98 10.84
C SER A 109 -3.11 8.82 9.58
N LEU A 110 -3.91 8.36 8.62
CA LEU A 110 -4.30 9.11 7.43
C LEU A 110 -5.82 9.24 7.36
N ILE A 111 -6.32 10.35 6.82
CA ILE A 111 -7.71 10.49 6.41
C ILE A 111 -7.78 10.28 4.90
N LEU A 112 -8.57 9.31 4.48
CA LEU A 112 -8.81 8.94 3.09
C LEU A 112 -10.31 9.09 2.80
N ASN A 113 -10.67 10.00 1.90
CA ASN A 113 -12.08 10.27 1.56
C ASN A 113 -12.98 10.53 2.78
N GLY A 114 -12.43 11.24 3.78
CA GLY A 114 -13.13 11.59 5.02
C GLY A 114 -13.07 10.52 6.12
N THR A 115 -12.57 9.33 5.82
CA THR A 115 -12.44 8.23 6.81
C THR A 115 -11.02 8.16 7.35
N GLU A 116 -10.88 8.19 8.68
CA GLU A 116 -9.59 8.07 9.34
C GLU A 116 -9.15 6.60 9.48
N VAL A 117 -7.96 6.30 8.98
CA VAL A 117 -7.29 5.01 9.10
C VAL A 117 -6.11 5.16 10.06
N LYS A 118 -6.14 4.41 11.16
CA LYS A 118 -5.10 4.43 12.20
C LYS A 118 -4.09 3.32 11.98
N PHE A 119 -2.81 3.63 12.20
CA PHE A 119 -1.71 2.70 12.11
C PHE A 119 -0.94 2.68 13.43
N ASN A 120 -0.58 1.48 13.88
CA ASN A 120 0.09 1.31 15.15
C ASN A 120 1.61 1.45 14.99
N SER A 121 2.29 1.82 16.07
CA SER A 121 3.74 1.71 16.12
C SER A 121 4.16 0.26 15.82
N GLY A 122 5.17 0.08 14.98
CA GLY A 122 5.64 -1.24 14.60
C GLY A 122 4.90 -1.88 13.41
N SER A 123 3.83 -1.27 12.90
CA SER A 123 3.17 -1.72 11.67
C SER A 123 4.12 -1.65 10.47
N THR A 124 4.10 -2.69 9.64
CA THR A 124 4.78 -2.72 8.34
C THR A 124 3.96 -2.00 7.28
N LEU A 125 4.55 -1.73 6.11
CA LEU A 125 3.78 -1.21 4.97
C LEU A 125 2.67 -2.17 4.50
N ALA A 126 2.85 -3.48 4.66
CA ALA A 126 1.80 -4.46 4.38
C ALA A 126 0.61 -4.35 5.35
N ASP A 127 0.89 -4.06 6.64
CA ASP A 127 -0.15 -3.80 7.64
C ASP A 127 -0.89 -2.49 7.34
N VAL A 128 -0.16 -1.45 6.90
CA VAL A 128 -0.74 -0.18 6.45
C VAL A 128 -1.70 -0.41 5.28
N VAL A 129 -1.26 -1.13 4.25
CA VAL A 129 -2.10 -1.50 3.09
C VAL A 129 -3.35 -2.26 3.54
N SER A 130 -3.20 -3.25 4.42
CA SER A 130 -4.32 -4.04 4.95
C SER A 130 -5.30 -3.18 5.74
N SER A 131 -4.79 -2.23 6.53
CA SER A 131 -5.61 -1.29 7.31
C SER A 131 -6.41 -0.35 6.41
N ILE A 132 -5.81 0.18 5.34
CA ILE A 132 -6.51 1.03 4.37
C ILE A 132 -7.61 0.25 3.66
N ASN A 133 -7.28 -0.94 3.15
CA ASN A 133 -8.22 -1.78 2.40
C ASN A 133 -9.41 -2.27 3.26
N SER A 134 -9.21 -2.37 4.57
CA SER A 134 -10.25 -2.79 5.52
C SER A 134 -11.11 -1.64 6.03
N ALA A 135 -10.63 -0.39 5.94
CA ALA A 135 -11.27 0.78 6.53
C ALA A 135 -12.45 1.35 5.73
N SER A 136 -12.93 0.68 4.67
CA SER A 136 -14.06 1.12 3.83
C SER A 136 -13.99 2.60 3.40
N THR A 137 -12.79 3.06 3.07
CA THR A 137 -12.53 4.44 2.60
C THR A 137 -12.98 4.66 1.16
N GLY A 138 -13.33 3.60 0.43
CA GLY A 138 -13.49 3.62 -1.03
C GLY A 138 -12.16 3.70 -1.78
N VAL A 139 -11.03 3.55 -1.09
CA VAL A 139 -9.68 3.55 -1.65
C VAL A 139 -9.04 2.18 -1.44
N THR A 140 -8.45 1.65 -2.50
CA THR A 140 -7.62 0.44 -2.48
C THR A 140 -6.16 0.85 -2.44
N ALA A 141 -5.43 0.28 -1.48
CA ALA A 141 -3.99 0.46 -1.35
C ALA A 141 -3.23 -0.79 -1.82
N SER A 142 -2.06 -0.59 -2.41
CA SER A 142 -1.09 -1.65 -2.67
C SER A 142 0.35 -1.15 -2.66
N LEU A 143 1.32 -2.06 -2.78
CA LEU A 143 2.75 -1.72 -2.84
C LEU A 143 3.28 -1.91 -4.25
N ASP A 144 4.08 -0.97 -4.73
CA ASP A 144 4.88 -1.17 -5.93
C ASP A 144 6.12 -2.05 -5.66
N LYS A 145 6.82 -2.42 -6.74
CA LYS A 145 8.05 -3.23 -6.69
C LYS A 145 9.18 -2.61 -5.86
N ASP A 146 9.15 -1.30 -5.63
CA ASP A 146 10.15 -0.54 -4.88
C ASP A 146 9.69 -0.27 -3.42
N GLY A 147 8.54 -0.82 -3.03
CA GLY A 147 7.94 -0.65 -1.70
C GLY A 147 7.21 0.68 -1.51
N GLY A 148 6.89 1.41 -2.59
CA GLY A 148 6.08 2.62 -2.54
C GLY A 148 4.59 2.31 -2.40
N LEU A 149 3.89 3.06 -1.55
CA LEU A 149 2.44 2.96 -1.41
C LEU A 149 1.74 3.50 -2.67
N LYS A 150 0.83 2.72 -3.22
CA LYS A 150 -0.05 3.08 -4.33
C LYS A 150 -1.49 3.09 -3.84
N LEU A 151 -2.25 4.09 -4.24
CA LEU A 151 -3.67 4.21 -3.92
C LEU A 151 -4.48 4.24 -5.22
N PHE A 152 -5.58 3.53 -5.25
CA PHE A 152 -6.50 3.42 -6.37
C PHE A 152 -7.93 3.62 -5.89
N SER A 153 -8.72 4.35 -6.65
CA SER A 153 -10.16 4.44 -6.49
C SER A 153 -10.78 4.76 -7.85
N THR A 154 -12.02 4.31 -8.05
CA THR A 154 -12.85 4.73 -9.17
C THR A 154 -13.41 6.15 -9.01
N LYS A 155 -13.27 6.73 -7.81
CA LYS A 155 -13.66 8.10 -7.45
C LYS A 155 -12.42 8.90 -7.05
N ASP A 156 -12.58 10.22 -6.93
CA ASP A 156 -11.51 11.09 -6.46
C ASP A 156 -10.96 10.61 -5.11
N ILE A 157 -9.65 10.70 -4.96
CA ILE A 157 -8.96 10.38 -3.71
C ILE A 157 -8.54 11.68 -3.05
N THR A 158 -9.06 11.91 -1.85
CA THR A 158 -8.61 12.95 -0.94
C THR A 158 -7.78 12.32 0.16
N ILE A 159 -6.62 12.92 0.44
CA ILE A 159 -5.66 12.45 1.43
C ILE A 159 -5.31 13.61 2.35
N ALA A 160 -5.43 13.39 3.65
CA ALA A 160 -4.98 14.31 4.67
C ALA A 160 -4.29 13.55 5.81
N ASP A 161 -3.52 14.27 6.63
CA ASP A 161 -3.08 13.74 7.92
C ASP A 161 -4.30 13.46 8.81
N GLY A 162 -4.25 12.33 9.51
CA GLY A 162 -5.21 12.05 10.58
C GLY A 162 -4.85 12.76 11.88
N SER A 163 -5.50 12.33 12.96
CA SER A 163 -5.38 12.92 14.31
C SER A 163 -3.94 13.04 14.81
N ALA A 164 -3.06 12.11 14.42
CA ALA A 164 -1.64 12.15 14.79
C ALA A 164 -0.81 13.25 14.08
N GLY A 165 -1.32 13.82 12.98
CA GLY A 165 -0.66 14.94 12.27
C GLY A 165 0.65 14.61 11.55
N THR A 166 1.03 13.33 11.47
CA THR A 166 2.35 12.89 10.96
C THR A 166 2.27 11.80 9.89
N GLY A 167 1.08 11.38 9.48
CA GLY A 167 0.88 10.21 8.63
C GLY A 167 1.45 10.40 7.22
N LEU A 168 1.20 11.56 6.61
CA LEU A 168 1.72 11.90 5.28
C LEU A 168 3.25 11.93 5.28
N SER A 169 3.86 12.54 6.30
CA SER A 169 5.32 12.57 6.44
C SER A 169 5.90 11.18 6.69
N THR A 170 5.29 10.41 7.60
CA THR A 170 5.79 9.10 8.00
C THR A 170 5.72 8.08 6.86
N LEU A 171 4.71 8.14 6.00
CA LEU A 171 4.56 7.24 4.86
C LEU A 171 5.22 7.78 3.58
N GLY A 172 5.87 8.95 3.63
CA GLY A 172 6.54 9.56 2.48
C GLY A 172 5.58 10.10 1.40
N LEU A 173 4.37 10.48 1.80
CA LEU A 173 3.33 11.07 0.95
C LEU A 173 3.33 12.61 0.98
N THR A 174 4.41 13.26 1.42
CA THR A 174 4.46 14.74 1.56
C THR A 174 4.29 15.48 0.23
N ASP A 175 4.78 14.89 -0.86
CA ASP A 175 4.65 15.43 -2.22
C ASP A 175 3.41 14.92 -2.96
N ALA A 176 2.62 14.04 -2.33
CA ALA A 176 1.38 13.58 -2.92
C ALA A 176 0.37 14.74 -2.94
N ALA A 177 -0.27 14.97 -4.08
CA ALA A 177 -1.36 15.92 -4.14
C ALA A 177 -2.45 15.50 -3.14
N LYS A 178 -2.78 16.40 -2.19
CA LYS A 178 -3.82 16.17 -1.16
C LYS A 178 -5.18 15.78 -1.76
N SER A 179 -5.37 16.07 -3.04
CA SER A 179 -6.46 15.57 -3.84
C SER A 179 -5.91 15.12 -5.19
N THR A 180 -6.19 13.88 -5.57
CA THR A 180 -5.96 13.39 -6.92
C THR A 180 -7.31 13.13 -7.56
N THR A 181 -7.57 13.79 -8.69
CA THR A 181 -8.76 13.50 -9.50
C THR A 181 -8.65 12.10 -10.07
N ALA A 182 -9.73 11.32 -9.97
CA ALA A 182 -9.79 10.01 -10.60
C ALA A 182 -9.62 10.17 -12.10
N VAL A 183 -8.57 9.54 -12.63
CA VAL A 183 -8.48 9.32 -14.07
C VAL A 183 -9.41 8.15 -14.37
N LYS A 184 -10.48 8.41 -15.14
CA LYS A 184 -11.33 7.35 -15.69
C LYS A 184 -10.48 6.46 -16.60
N THR A 185 -9.94 5.39 -16.03
CA THR A 185 -9.54 4.22 -16.80
C THR A 185 -10.82 3.48 -17.13
N GLU A 186 -11.28 3.61 -18.37
CA GLU A 186 -12.37 2.81 -18.92
C GLU A 186 -11.91 1.35 -18.98
N SER A 187 -12.07 0.63 -17.88
CA SER A 187 -11.88 -0.81 -17.81
C SER A 187 -13.24 -1.46 -18.03
N SER A 188 -13.39 -2.20 -19.13
CA SER A 188 -14.58 -3.04 -19.30
C SER A 188 -14.60 -4.10 -18.20
N VAL A 189 -15.78 -4.60 -17.82
CA VAL A 189 -15.89 -5.78 -16.94
C VAL A 189 -15.10 -6.97 -17.51
N ALA A 190 -14.89 -7.02 -18.84
CA ALA A 190 -14.09 -8.02 -19.52
C ALA A 190 -12.58 -7.92 -19.24
N ASP A 191 -12.07 -6.74 -18.86
CA ASP A 191 -10.65 -6.50 -18.59
C ASP A 191 -10.27 -6.72 -17.11
N LEU A 192 -11.25 -7.04 -16.28
CA LEU A 192 -11.05 -7.26 -14.84
C LEU A 192 -10.32 -8.58 -14.58
N SER A 193 -9.41 -8.57 -13.59
CA SER A 193 -8.55 -9.70 -13.26
C SER A 193 -8.49 -9.93 -11.76
N ILE A 194 -8.47 -11.19 -11.35
CA ILE A 194 -8.30 -11.63 -9.95
C ILE A 194 -7.00 -12.39 -9.72
N LEU A 195 -6.09 -12.40 -10.70
CA LEU A 195 -4.85 -13.16 -10.64
C LEU A 195 -3.84 -12.60 -9.63
N LYS A 196 -3.96 -11.32 -9.29
CA LYS A 196 -3.16 -10.64 -8.28
C LYS A 196 -4.07 -10.01 -7.24
N ALA A 197 -3.59 -9.94 -6.00
CA ALA A 197 -4.35 -9.33 -4.89
C ALA A 197 -4.78 -7.88 -5.21
N ASP A 198 -3.86 -7.08 -5.77
CA ASP A 198 -4.12 -5.71 -6.18
C ASP A 198 -5.24 -5.62 -7.23
N ASP A 199 -5.18 -6.49 -8.25
CA ASP A 199 -6.16 -6.48 -9.33
C ASP A 199 -7.54 -6.98 -8.85
N ALA A 200 -7.56 -7.93 -7.91
CA ALA A 200 -8.78 -8.42 -7.29
C ALA A 200 -9.51 -7.30 -6.52
N GLN A 201 -8.78 -6.47 -5.76
CA GLN A 201 -9.39 -5.35 -5.04
C GLN A 201 -9.94 -4.27 -5.99
N LYS A 202 -9.21 -3.94 -7.07
CA LYS A 202 -9.70 -3.05 -8.12
C LYS A 202 -10.97 -3.60 -8.79
N THR A 203 -10.98 -4.91 -9.06
CA THR A 203 -12.13 -5.63 -9.64
C THR A 203 -13.36 -5.52 -8.75
N ILE A 204 -13.21 -5.65 -7.43
CA ILE A 204 -14.31 -5.49 -6.47
C ILE A 204 -14.91 -4.08 -6.55
N GLN A 205 -14.08 -3.04 -6.59
CA GLN A 205 -14.57 -1.66 -6.72
C GLN A 205 -15.30 -1.43 -8.04
N ALA A 206 -14.70 -1.83 -9.17
CA ALA A 206 -15.29 -1.66 -10.49
C ALA A 206 -16.64 -2.39 -10.62
N LEU A 207 -16.73 -3.62 -10.09
CA LEU A 207 -17.99 -4.37 -10.08
C LEU A 207 -19.03 -3.73 -9.16
N GLY A 208 -18.63 -3.20 -8.00
CA GLY A 208 -19.53 -2.46 -7.10
C GLY A 208 -20.17 -1.25 -7.79
N ASP A 209 -19.39 -0.47 -8.52
CA ASP A 209 -19.90 0.66 -9.29
C ASP A 209 -20.82 0.22 -10.44
N ALA A 210 -20.46 -0.85 -11.15
CA ALA A 210 -21.30 -1.42 -12.20
C ALA A 210 -22.65 -1.91 -11.66
N ILE A 211 -22.67 -2.54 -10.48
CA ILE A 211 -23.90 -2.96 -9.79
C ILE A 211 -24.74 -1.73 -9.42
N ALA A 212 -24.14 -0.70 -8.83
CA ALA A 212 -24.84 0.54 -8.49
C ALA A 212 -25.47 1.22 -9.73
N GLN A 213 -24.79 1.14 -10.88
CA GLN A 213 -25.32 1.62 -12.15
C GLN A 213 -26.52 0.80 -12.64
N ILE A 214 -26.50 -0.54 -12.48
CA ILE A 214 -27.63 -1.42 -12.79
C ILE A 214 -28.82 -1.12 -11.87
N ASP A 215 -28.56 -0.92 -10.57
CA ASP A 215 -29.61 -0.62 -9.59
C ASP A 215 -30.29 0.71 -9.90
N THR A 216 -29.52 1.73 -10.32
CA THR A 216 -30.08 3.01 -10.78
C THR A 216 -30.99 2.83 -12.00
N GLN A 217 -30.59 2.01 -12.97
CA GLN A 217 -31.43 1.71 -14.14
C GLN A 217 -32.69 0.93 -13.74
N ARG A 218 -32.58 -0.05 -12.85
CA ARG A 218 -33.74 -0.81 -12.32
C ARG A 218 -34.70 0.09 -11.56
N ALA A 219 -34.20 1.02 -10.77
CA ALA A 219 -35.02 2.00 -10.07
C ALA A 219 -35.78 2.90 -11.06
N ALA A 220 -35.13 3.37 -12.13
CA ALA A 220 -35.78 4.13 -13.19
C ALA A 220 -36.86 3.31 -13.91
N LEU A 221 -36.59 2.03 -14.21
CA LEU A 221 -37.58 1.14 -14.82
C LEU A 221 -38.77 0.87 -13.88
N GLY A 222 -38.54 0.70 -12.59
CA GLY A 222 -39.61 0.57 -11.59
C GLY A 222 -40.46 1.84 -11.50
N ALA A 223 -39.85 3.03 -11.56
CA ALA A 223 -40.58 4.29 -11.61
C ALA A 223 -41.44 4.40 -12.88
N VAL A 224 -40.93 3.95 -14.02
CA VAL A 224 -41.68 3.87 -15.27
C VAL A 224 -42.85 2.89 -15.17
N GLN A 225 -42.67 1.73 -14.54
CA GLN A 225 -43.75 0.76 -14.29
C GLN A 225 -44.87 1.38 -13.45
N ASN A 226 -44.54 2.03 -12.33
CA ASN A 226 -45.54 2.72 -11.50
C ASN A 226 -46.33 3.77 -12.28
N ARG A 227 -45.66 4.47 -13.20
CA ARG A 227 -46.31 5.46 -14.08
C ARG A 227 -47.23 4.79 -15.10
N PHE A 228 -46.84 3.65 -15.67
CA PHE A 228 -47.70 2.87 -16.58
C PHE A 228 -48.94 2.35 -15.85
N ASP A 229 -48.80 1.79 -14.64
CA ASP A 229 -49.93 1.30 -13.86
C ASP A 229 -50.93 2.42 -13.53
N SER A 230 -50.43 3.60 -13.13
CA SER A 230 -51.29 4.78 -12.91
C SER A 230 -51.98 5.24 -14.18
N THR A 231 -51.28 5.17 -15.33
CA THR A 231 -51.87 5.54 -16.63
C THR A 231 -52.95 4.55 -17.06
N VAL A 232 -52.72 3.24 -16.87
CA VAL A 232 -53.70 2.19 -17.18
C VAL A 232 -54.94 2.32 -16.30
N ALA A 233 -54.77 2.52 -14.99
CA ALA A 233 -55.90 2.74 -14.07
C ALA A 233 -56.73 3.97 -14.48
N ASN A 234 -56.07 5.07 -14.86
CA ASN A 234 -56.75 6.26 -15.37
C ASN A 234 -57.51 5.98 -16.67
N LEU A 235 -56.90 5.28 -17.63
CA LEU A 235 -57.56 4.91 -18.89
C LEU A 235 -58.76 3.98 -18.68
N GLN A 236 -58.69 3.04 -17.73
CA GLN A 236 -59.82 2.18 -17.37
C GLN A 236 -60.98 3.00 -16.82
N SER A 237 -60.72 3.93 -15.88
CA SER A 237 -61.77 4.82 -15.35
C SER A 237 -62.37 5.72 -16.44
N ILE A 238 -61.55 6.27 -17.35
CA ILE A 238 -62.05 7.07 -18.48
C ILE A 238 -62.91 6.21 -19.41
N SER A 239 -62.49 4.98 -19.72
CA SER A 239 -63.23 4.04 -20.56
C SER A 239 -64.59 3.66 -19.95
N GLU A 240 -64.63 3.36 -18.65
CA GLU A 240 -65.87 3.08 -17.91
C GLU A 240 -66.82 4.29 -17.94
N ASN A 241 -66.31 5.48 -17.63
CA ASN A 241 -67.10 6.72 -17.67
C ASN A 241 -67.63 7.03 -19.08
N SER A 242 -66.81 6.85 -20.11
CA SER A 242 -67.20 7.06 -21.51
C SER A 242 -68.27 6.06 -21.96
N THR A 243 -68.15 4.79 -21.55
CA THR A 243 -69.12 3.75 -21.86
C THR A 243 -70.46 4.03 -21.17
N ALA A 244 -70.44 4.45 -19.91
CA ALA A 244 -71.64 4.85 -19.16
C ALA A 244 -72.33 6.09 -19.77
N ALA A 245 -71.54 7.07 -20.22
CA ALA A 245 -72.07 8.25 -20.90
C ALA A 245 -72.72 7.90 -22.24
N LEU A 246 -72.09 7.03 -23.05
CA LEU A 246 -72.65 6.56 -24.31
C LEU A 246 -73.95 5.75 -24.11
N GLY A 247 -73.99 4.87 -23.11
CA GLY A 247 -75.18 4.10 -22.77
C GLY A 247 -76.38 5.00 -22.44
N ARG A 248 -76.17 6.07 -21.67
CA ARG A 248 -77.22 7.06 -21.37
C ARG A 248 -77.74 7.80 -22.61
N VAL A 249 -76.87 8.08 -23.59
CA VAL A 249 -77.25 8.76 -24.85
C VAL A 249 -77.93 7.79 -25.82
N GLN A 250 -77.55 6.50 -25.82
CA GLN A 250 -78.20 5.48 -26.67
C GLN A 250 -79.55 5.00 -26.12
N ASP A 251 -79.78 5.14 -24.82
CA ASP A 251 -81.04 4.76 -24.16
C ASP A 251 -82.15 5.83 -24.33
N THR A 252 -81.82 7.03 -24.84
CA THR A 252 -82.76 8.14 -25.14
C THR A 252 -83.05 8.27 -26.63
#